data_AF-A0A497I419-F1
#
_entry.id   AF-A0A497I419-F1
#
_cell.length_a   1.000
_cell.length_b   1.000
_cell.length_c   1.000
_cell.angle_alpha   90.00
_cell.angle_beta   90.00
_cell.angle_gamma   90.00
#
_symmetry.space_group_name_H-M   'P 1'
#
loop_
_entity.id
_entity.type
_entity.pdbx_description
1 polymer ?
#
loop_
_entity_poly.entity_id
_entity_poly.type
_entity_poly.pdbx_seq_one_letter_code
_entity_poly.pdbx_strand_id
1 'polypeptide(L)' 'MVREFIVSNVKNRECLDGILAVLAELYRIKARYFKPRFWGDYHITIQGPDEDKAFNLFAIFASRAGWKIE' A
#
# COMPACT_ATOMS: atom_id res chain seq x y z
N MET A 1 15.47 0.19 -1.66
CA MET A 1 15.31 -1.04 -0.88
C MET A 1 13.98 -1.66 -1.31
N VAL A 2 13.45 -2.69 -0.63
CA VAL A 2 12.10 -3.19 -0.88
C VAL A 2 11.39 -3.43 0.45
N ARG A 3 10.18 -2.91 0.58
CA ARG A 3 9.30 -3.12 1.74
C ARG A 3 8.01 -3.81 1.31
N GLU A 4 7.65 -4.86 2.03
CA GLU A 4 6.47 -5.68 1.78
C GLU A 4 5.63 -5.79 3.04
N PHE A 5 4.31 -5.73 2.89
CA PHE A 5 3.36 -5.82 4.01
C PHE A 5 1.98 -6.24 3.50
N ILE A 6 1.15 -6.76 4.40
CA ILE A 6 -0.21 -7.21 4.09
C ILE A 6 -1.19 -6.14 4.53
N VAL A 7 -2.25 -5.93 3.73
CA VAL A 7 -3.32 -4.99 4.03
C VAL A 7 -4.67 -5.69 3.94
N SER A 8 -5.38 -5.70 5.06
CA SER A 8 -6.70 -6.31 5.20
C SER A 8 -7.81 -5.26 5.28
N ASN A 9 -9.06 -5.72 5.12
CA ASN A 9 -10.28 -4.89 5.20
C ASN A 9 -10.39 -3.80 4.12
N VAL A 10 -9.67 -3.95 2.99
CA VAL A 10 -9.77 -3.05 1.84
C VAL A 10 -11.10 -3.31 1.12
N LYS A 11 -12.10 -2.46 1.41
CA LYS A 11 -13.43 -2.54 0.79
C LYS A 11 -13.49 -1.88 -0.60
N ASN A 12 -12.62 -0.90 -0.86
CA ASN A 12 -12.57 -0.18 -2.12
C ASN A 12 -11.16 -0.30 -2.73
N ARG A 13 -11.07 -1.06 -3.82
CA ARG A 13 -9.82 -1.27 -4.56
C ARG A 13 -9.33 0.01 -5.25
N GLU A 14 -10.23 0.83 -5.78
CA GLU A 14 -9.88 2.07 -6.48
C GLU A 14 -9.20 3.07 -5.53
N CYS A 15 -9.60 3.07 -4.26
CA CYS A 15 -8.95 3.86 -3.23
C CYS A 15 -7.51 3.37 -2.96
N LEU A 16 -7.30 2.04 -2.93
CA LEU A 16 -5.95 1.46 -2.80
C LEU A 16 -5.08 1.81 -4.02
N ASP A 17 -5.62 1.64 -5.22
CA ASP A 17 -4.96 2.03 -6.49
C ASP A 17 -4.53 3.52 -6.45
N GLY A 18 -5.46 4.41 -6.06
CA GLY A 18 -5.19 5.85 -5.98
C GLY A 18 -4.12 6.21 -4.96
N ILE A 19 -4.14 5.61 -3.76
CA ILE A 19 -3.10 5.85 -2.74
C ILE A 19 -1.73 5.42 -3.27
N LEU A 20 -1.61 4.24 -3.86
CA LEU A 20 -0.32 3.74 -4.37
C LEU A 20 0.20 4.58 -5.54
N ALA A 21 -0.68 5.07 -6.42
CA ALA A 21 -0.31 5.97 -7.50
C ALA A 21 0.26 7.29 -6.96
N VAL A 22 -0.43 7.91 -5.98
CA VAL A 22 0.04 9.15 -5.33
C VAL A 22 1.40 8.95 -4.64
N LEU A 23 1.59 7.81 -3.96
CA LEU A 23 2.87 7.50 -3.32
C LEU A 23 4.00 7.33 -4.34
N ALA A 24 3.72 6.67 -5.47
CA ALA A 24 4.68 6.51 -6.57
C ALA A 24 5.10 7.86 -7.16
N GLU A 25 4.16 8.79 -7.36
CA GLU A 25 4.43 10.13 -7.88
C GLU A 25 5.24 10.99 -6.89
N LEU A 26 4.87 10.98 -5.61
CA LEU A 26 5.51 11.82 -4.59
C LEU A 26 6.94 11.39 -4.26
N TYR A 27 7.18 10.08 -4.14
CA TYR A 27 8.43 9.55 -3.59
C TYR A 27 9.33 8.89 -4.64
N ARG A 28 8.99 8.99 -5.94
CA ARG A 28 9.72 8.31 -7.03
C ARG A 28 9.94 6.82 -6.74
N ILE A 29 8.94 6.17 -6.17
CA ILE A 29 8.95 4.75 -5.81
C ILE A 29 8.12 3.93 -6.82
N LYS A 30 8.31 2.62 -6.80
CA LYS A 30 7.40 1.66 -7.43
C LYS A 30 6.54 1.04 -6.34
N ALA A 31 5.24 1.31 -6.37
CA ALA A 31 4.26 0.72 -5.46
C ALA A 31 3.32 -0.21 -6.25
N ARG A 32 3.12 -1.44 -5.77
CA ARG A 32 2.26 -2.45 -6.40
C ARG A 32 1.50 -3.22 -5.34
N TYR A 33 0.39 -3.83 -5.73
CA TYR A 33 -0.25 -4.84 -4.90
C TYR A 33 -0.52 -6.14 -5.66
N PHE A 34 -0.66 -7.22 -4.91
CA PHE A 34 -1.16 -8.50 -5.36
C PHE A 34 -2.27 -8.97 -4.42
N LYS A 35 -3.38 -9.46 -4.97
CA LYS A 35 -4.47 -10.07 -4.21
C LYS A 35 -4.54 -11.57 -4.53
N PRO A 36 -4.22 -12.48 -3.59
CA PRO A 36 -4.40 -13.92 -3.79
C PRO A 36 -5.89 -14.24 -4.00
N ARG A 37 -6.22 -15.12 -4.95
CA ARG A 37 -7.62 -15.43 -5.33
C ARG A 37 -8.52 -15.91 -4.17
N PHE A 38 -7.93 -16.46 -3.11
CA PHE A 38 -8.67 -17.05 -1.98
C PHE A 38 -8.56 -16.23 -0.69
N TRP A 39 -7.89 -15.08 -0.71
CA TRP A 39 -7.63 -14.27 0.49
C TRP A 39 -8.31 -12.91 0.38
N GLY A 40 -8.81 -12.41 1.51
CA GLY A 40 -9.39 -11.08 1.63
C GLY A 40 -8.35 -9.95 1.55
N ASP A 41 -7.06 -10.31 1.62
CA ASP A 41 -5.96 -9.40 1.89
C ASP A 41 -5.16 -9.06 0.64
N TYR A 42 -4.56 -7.88 0.66
CA TYR A 42 -3.71 -7.36 -0.39
C TYR A 42 -2.25 -7.37 0.10
N HIS A 43 -1.38 -8.01 -0.67
CA HIS A 43 0.07 -7.93 -0.46
C HIS A 43 0.59 -6.70 -1.18
N ILE A 44 1.13 -5.74 -0.44
CA ILE A 44 1.68 -4.50 -0.99
C ILE A 44 3.19 -4.61 -1.05
N THR A 45 3.77 -4.14 -2.15
CA THR A 45 5.22 -4.00 -2.34
C THR A 45 5.52 -2.54 -2.65
N ILE A 46 6.41 -1.93 -1.87
CA ILE A 46 6.98 -0.61 -2.12
C ILE A 46 8.48 -0.76 -2.35
N GLN A 47 8.96 -0.28 -3.50
CA GLN A 47 10.37 -0.35 -3.87
C GLN A 47 10.90 1.03 -4.24
N GLY A 48 11.93 1.49 -3.54
CA GLY A 48 12.60 2.76 -3.88
C GLY A 48 13.54 3.26 -2.78
N PRO A 49 14.10 4.48 -2.96
CA PRO A 49 14.97 5.11 -1.97
C PRO A 49 14.21 5.68 -0.76
N ASP A 50 12.94 6.06 -0.94
CA ASP A 50 12.09 6.67 0.10
C ASP A 50 10.97 5.72 0.58
N GLU A 51 11.22 4.42 0.60
CA GLU A 51 10.20 3.41 0.94
C GLU A 51 9.63 3.59 2.35
N ASP A 52 10.44 3.99 3.32
CA ASP A 52 9.97 4.20 4.71
C ASP A 52 9.03 5.40 4.82
N LYS A 53 9.32 6.48 4.09
CA LYS A 53 8.42 7.65 4.04
C LYS A 53 7.10 7.29 3.35
N ALA A 54 7.19 6.55 2.25
CA ALA A 54 6.01 6.09 1.54
C ALA A 54 5.17 5.11 2.37
N PHE A 55 5.80 4.20 3.12
CA PHE A 55 5.13 3.31 4.04
C PHE A 55 4.44 4.07 5.18
N ASN A 56 5.13 5.04 5.79
CA ASN A 56 4.54 5.85 6.86
C ASN A 56 3.31 6.63 6.37
N LEU A 57 3.39 7.21 5.16
CA LEU A 57 2.25 7.90 4.58
C LEU A 57 1.12 6.93 4.20
N PHE A 58 1.46 5.75 3.66
CA PHE A 58 0.49 4.68 3.43
C PHE A 58 -0.23 4.28 4.72
N ALA A 59 0.49 4.10 5.82
CA ALA A 59 -0.07 3.71 7.11
C ALA A 59 -1.07 4.74 7.65
N ILE A 60 -0.82 6.03 7.44
CA ILE A 60 -1.76 7.11 7.78
C ILE A 60 -3.05 6.98 6.96
N PHE A 61 -2.95 6.78 5.65
CA PHE A 61 -4.12 6.57 4.80
C PHE A 61 -4.89 5.31 5.14
N ALA A 62 -4.19 4.19 5.36
CA ALA A 62 -4.77 2.93 5.76
C ALA A 62 -5.54 3.05 7.08
N SER A 63 -4.94 3.71 8.08
CA SER A 63 -5.61 3.98 9.37
C SER A 63 -6.89 4.79 9.17
N ARG A 64 -6.84 5.86 8.36
CA ARG A 64 -8.00 6.70 8.08
C ARG A 64 -9.10 5.97 7.30
N ALA A 65 -8.73 5.02 6.44
CA ALA A 65 -9.65 4.17 5.69
C ALA A 65 -10.15 2.95 6.50
N GLY A 66 -9.66 2.75 7.73
CA GLY A 66 -10.01 1.61 8.57
C GLY A 66 -9.41 0.27 8.11
N TRP A 67 -8.31 0.32 7.36
CA TRP A 67 -7.56 -0.86 6.90
C TRP A 67 -6.57 -1.31 7.97
N LYS A 68 -6.27 -2.60 8.00
CA LYS A 68 -5.28 -3.18 8.92
C LYS A 68 -4.02 -3.53 8.15
N ILE A 69 -2.86 -3.17 8.68
CA ILE A 69 -1.55 -3.50 8.11
C ILE A 69 -0.92 -4.57 9.00
N GLU A 70 -0.43 -5.65 8.39
CA GLU A 70 0.32 -6.74 9.03
C GLU A 70 1.73 -6.86 8.44
#